data_AF-A0AAE3KTQ8-F1
#
_entry.id   AF-A0AAE3KTQ8-F1
#
_cell.length_a   1.000
_cell.length_b   1.000
_cell.length_c   1.000
_cell.angle_alpha   90.00
_cell.angle_beta   90.00
_cell.angle_gamma   90.00
#
_symmetry.space_group_name_H-M   'P 1'
#
loop_
_entity.id
_entity.type
_entity.pdbx_description
1 polymer ?
#
loop_
_entity_poly.entity_id
_entity_poly.type
_entity_poly.pdbx_seq_one_letter_code
_entity_poly.pdbx_strand_id
1 'polypeptide(L)'
;MAKENKAKAFGLELSNLGKNLMETPSTTPMQKVTISKPTGRVEETRFTVHLPADLFDKVREIGFKEKKKIKAIMVEALEKYIKSY
;
A
#
# COMPACT_ATOMS: atom_id res chain seq x y z
N MET A 1 52.82 -28.65 0.69
CA MET A 1 51.75 -29.59 0.29
C MET A 1 50.61 -29.61 1.33
N ALA A 2 49.94 -28.48 1.62
CA ALA A 2 48.88 -28.43 2.65
C ALA A 2 47.56 -27.79 2.19
N LYS A 3 47.51 -27.23 0.97
CA LYS A 3 46.32 -26.56 0.43
C LYS A 3 45.38 -27.50 -0.36
N GLU A 4 45.91 -28.60 -0.90
CA GLU A 4 45.13 -29.57 -1.70
C GLU A 4 44.16 -30.43 -0.86
N ASN A 5 44.52 -30.75 0.39
CA ASN A 5 43.68 -31.56 1.27
C ASN A 5 42.46 -30.81 1.82
N LYS A 6 42.54 -29.48 1.95
CA LYS A 6 41.40 -28.67 2.46
C LYS A 6 40.27 -28.53 1.44
N ALA A 7 40.61 -28.39 0.15
CA ALA A 7 39.61 -28.29 -0.90
C ALA A 7 38.83 -29.59 -1.10
N LYS A 8 39.50 -30.74 -0.98
CA LYS A 8 38.87 -32.07 -1.04
C LYS A 8 37.97 -32.34 0.18
N ALA A 9 38.39 -31.92 1.38
CA ALA A 9 37.57 -32.00 2.59
C ALA A 9 36.29 -31.14 2.49
N PHE A 10 36.41 -29.90 2.00
CA PHE A 10 35.26 -29.01 1.84
C PHE A 10 34.24 -29.52 0.80
N GLY A 11 34.72 -30.10 -0.31
CA GLY A 11 33.83 -30.73 -1.30
C GLY A 11 33.06 -31.93 -0.73
N LEU A 12 33.67 -32.69 0.18
CA LEU A 12 33.01 -33.78 0.88
C LEU A 12 31.96 -33.27 1.89
N GLU A 13 32.25 -32.17 2.58
CA GLU A 13 31.32 -31.53 3.52
C GLU A 13 30.08 -30.96 2.81
N LEU A 14 30.26 -30.30 1.65
CA LEU A 14 29.15 -29.77 0.86
C LEU A 14 28.24 -30.86 0.30
N SER A 15 28.82 -31.96 -0.17
CA SER A 15 28.04 -33.10 -0.69
C SER A 15 27.26 -33.81 0.41
N ASN A 16 27.82 -33.90 1.62
CA ASN A 16 27.10 -34.41 2.79
C ASN A 16 25.99 -33.46 3.26
N LEU A 17 26.21 -32.14 3.22
CA LEU A 17 25.20 -31.14 3.55
C LEU A 17 23.99 -31.22 2.61
N GLY A 18 24.23 -31.37 1.31
CA GLY A 18 23.16 -31.50 0.30
C GLY A 18 22.29 -32.74 0.51
N LYS A 19 22.88 -33.88 0.91
CA LYS A 19 22.13 -35.11 1.23
C LYS A 19 21.24 -34.93 2.46
N ASN A 20 21.80 -34.35 3.54
CA ASN A 20 21.06 -34.12 4.79
C ASN A 20 19.88 -33.13 4.63
N LEU A 21 20.02 -32.15 3.73
CA LEU A 21 18.93 -31.20 3.42
C LEU A 21 17.78 -31.82 2.61
N MET A 22 18.03 -32.90 1.86
CA MET A 22 16.99 -33.59 1.08
C MET A 22 16.25 -34.65 1.90
N GLU A 23 16.91 -35.26 2.89
CA GLU A 23 16.33 -36.31 3.73
C GLU A 23 15.50 -35.76 4.90
N THR A 24 15.66 -34.49 5.24
CA THR A 24 14.88 -33.86 6.31
C THR A 24 13.54 -33.31 5.78
N PRO A 25 12.40 -33.66 6.41
CA PRO A 25 11.12 -33.09 6.01
C PRO A 25 11.12 -31.59 6.29
N SER A 26 10.74 -30.79 5.28
CA SER A 26 10.65 -29.34 5.38
C SER A 26 9.65 -28.94 6.47
N THR A 27 10.17 -28.45 7.61
CA THR A 27 9.37 -27.94 8.73
C THR A 27 9.11 -26.43 8.63
N THR A 28 9.61 -25.78 7.58
CA THR A 28 9.39 -24.35 7.36
C THR A 28 7.92 -24.09 7.04
N PRO A 29 7.23 -23.22 7.80
CA PRO A 29 5.84 -22.90 7.53
C PRO A 29 5.75 -22.20 6.16
N MET A 30 4.98 -22.78 5.24
CA MET A 30 4.69 -22.13 3.95
C MET A 30 3.90 -20.85 4.20
N GLN A 31 4.54 -19.69 4.00
CA GLN A 31 3.87 -18.41 4.07
C GLN A 31 2.98 -18.23 2.83
N LYS A 32 1.65 -18.26 3.02
CA LYS A 32 0.69 -17.91 1.97
C LYS A 32 0.75 -16.39 1.75
N VAL A 33 1.46 -15.95 0.71
CA VAL A 33 1.49 -14.54 0.32
C VAL A 33 0.24 -14.26 -0.50
N THR A 34 -0.70 -13.50 0.06
CA THR A 34 -1.81 -12.93 -0.72
C THR A 34 -1.31 -11.65 -1.39
N ILE A 35 -1.08 -11.70 -2.70
CA ILE A 35 -0.70 -10.52 -3.46
C ILE A 35 -1.95 -9.62 -3.53
N SER A 36 -1.98 -8.55 -2.73
CA SER A 36 -3.05 -7.57 -2.78
C SER A 36 -3.09 -6.92 -4.16
N LYS A 37 -4.25 -6.95 -4.82
CA LYS A 37 -4.47 -6.26 -6.09
C LYS A 37 -4.17 -4.77 -5.89
N PRO A 38 -3.38 -4.12 -6.76
CA PRO A 38 -3.09 -2.70 -6.63
C PRO A 38 -4.40 -1.92 -6.71
N THR A 39 -4.75 -1.18 -5.65
CA THR A 39 -5.82 -0.19 -5.69
C THR A 39 -5.34 0.94 -6.59
N GLY A 40 -5.81 0.96 -7.83
CA GLY A 40 -5.49 2.01 -8.79
C GLY A 40 -5.79 3.38 -8.19
N ARG A 41 -4.83 4.31 -8.30
CA ARG A 41 -5.00 5.69 -7.88
C ARG A 41 -6.05 6.32 -8.80
N VAL A 42 -7.21 6.70 -8.24
CA VAL A 42 -8.20 7.46 -9.00
C VAL A 42 -7.59 8.81 -9.36
N GLU A 43 -7.62 9.17 -10.64
CA GLU A 43 -7.19 10.50 -11.09
C GLU A 43 -8.15 11.55 -10.55
N GLU A 44 -7.70 12.33 -9.56
CA GLU A 44 -8.45 13.46 -9.05
C GLU A 44 -8.08 14.73 -9.82
N THR A 45 -9.04 15.32 -10.55
CA THR A 45 -8.89 16.67 -11.09
C THR A 45 -8.95 17.69 -9.95
N ARG A 46 -7.94 18.56 -9.88
CA ARG A 46 -7.88 19.64 -8.89
C ARG A 46 -8.05 20.98 -9.59
N PHE A 47 -8.91 21.81 -9.02
CA PHE A 47 -9.11 23.18 -9.48
C PHE A 47 -9.36 24.08 -8.27
N THR A 48 -9.01 25.36 -8.44
CA THR A 48 -9.24 26.40 -7.44
C THR A 48 -10.45 27.20 -7.87
N VAL A 49 -11.36 27.47 -6.94
CA VAL A 49 -12.57 28.24 -7.20
C VAL A 49 -12.53 29.51 -6.36
N HIS A 50 -12.90 30.63 -6.96
CA HIS A 50 -13.12 31.88 -6.23
C HIS A 50 -14.56 31.93 -5.73
N LEU A 51 -14.73 32.10 -4.42
CA LEU A 51 -16.03 32.27 -3.77
C LEU A 51 -16.11 33.68 -3.17
N PRO A 52 -17.30 34.30 -3.16
CA PRO A 52 -17.56 35.47 -2.33
C PRO A 52 -17.25 35.18 -0.84
N ALA A 53 -16.73 36.17 -0.13
CA ALA A 53 -16.33 36.02 1.28
C ALA A 53 -17.49 35.52 2.16
N ASP A 54 -18.67 36.14 2.04
CA ASP A 54 -19.87 35.77 2.80
C ASP A 54 -20.30 34.32 2.57
N LEU A 55 -20.12 33.80 1.36
CA LEU A 55 -20.44 32.42 1.03
C LEU A 55 -19.41 31.46 1.64
N PHE A 56 -18.14 31.82 1.61
CA PHE A 56 -17.07 31.05 2.22
C PHE A 56 -17.24 30.93 3.74
N ASP A 57 -17.63 32.01 4.42
CA ASP A 57 -17.89 32.00 5.85
C ASP A 57 -19.04 31.06 6.22
N LYS A 58 -20.13 31.08 5.44
CA LYS A 58 -21.24 30.12 5.61
C LYS A 58 -20.79 28.67 5.42
N VAL A 59 -19.98 28.39 4.40
CA VAL A 59 -19.43 27.04 4.17
C VAL A 59 -18.57 26.60 5.36
N ARG A 60 -17.81 27.53 5.94
CA ARG A 60 -16.98 27.26 7.11
C ARG A 60 -17.83 26.95 8.35
N GLU A 61 -18.88 27.72 8.60
CA GLU A 61 -19.83 27.46 9.69
C GLU A 61 -20.50 26.09 9.56
N ILE A 62 -20.93 25.72 8.35
CA ILE A 62 -21.49 24.39 8.06
C ILE A 62 -20.44 23.30 8.32
N GLY A 63 -19.19 23.53 7.92
CA GLY A 63 -18.05 22.63 8.21
C GLY A 63 -17.86 22.36 9.69
N PHE A 64 -17.95 23.40 10.52
CA PHE A 64 -17.87 23.26 11.97
C PHE A 64 -19.08 22.51 12.53
N LYS A 65 -20.29 22.84 12.08
CA LYS A 65 -21.53 22.23 12.58
C LYS A 65 -21.62 20.73 12.24
N GLU A 66 -21.25 20.36 11.02
CA GLU A 66 -21.33 18.97 10.54
C GLU A 66 -20.04 18.16 10.76
N LYS A 67 -18.98 18.78 11.33
CA LYS A 67 -17.65 18.19 11.49
C LYS A 67 -17.08 17.66 10.16
N LYS A 68 -17.34 18.38 9.06
CA LYS A 68 -16.89 18.03 7.71
C LYS A 68 -15.81 18.99 7.22
N LYS A 69 -14.93 18.48 6.36
CA LYS A 69 -13.96 19.33 5.63
C LYS A 69 -14.69 20.15 4.57
N ILE A 70 -14.21 21.37 4.33
CA ILE A 70 -14.72 22.28 3.28
C ILE A 70 -14.81 21.57 1.92
N LYS A 71 -13.78 20.79 1.54
CA LYS A 71 -13.78 19.99 0.29
C LYS A 71 -15.02 19.07 0.20
N ALA A 72 -15.35 18.36 1.27
CA ALA A 72 -16.48 17.43 1.28
C ALA A 72 -17.81 18.17 1.11
N ILE A 73 -17.98 19.30 1.79
CA ILE A 73 -19.18 20.14 1.68
C ILE A 73 -19.34 20.66 0.25
N MET A 74 -18.25 21.14 -0.36
CA MET A 74 -18.29 21.63 -1.74
C MET A 74 -18.63 20.51 -2.74
N VAL A 75 -18.09 19.30 -2.56
CA VAL A 75 -18.43 18.15 -3.40
C VAL A 75 -19.90 17.78 -3.24
N GLU A 76 -20.40 17.66 -2.00
CA GLU A 76 -21.81 17.36 -1.75
C GLU A 76 -22.75 18.43 -2.35
N ALA A 77 -22.38 19.70 -2.26
CA ALA A 77 -23.16 20.80 -2.84
C ALA A 77 -23.18 20.74 -4.37
N LEU A 78 -22.04 20.46 -5.01
CA LEU A 78 -21.94 20.31 -6.47
C LEU A 78 -22.71 19.08 -6.96
N GLU A 79 -22.62 17.95 -6.25
CA GLU A 79 -23.39 16.75 -6.58
C GLU A 79 -24.90 17.00 -6.47
N LYS A 80 -25.34 17.71 -5.43
CA LYS A 80 -26.76 18.11 -5.29
C LYS A 80 -27.19 19.06 -6.40
N TYR A 81 -26.34 20.01 -6.77
CA TYR A 81 -26.63 20.95 -7.86
C TYR A 81 -26.78 20.21 -9.20
N ILE A 82 -25.88 19.29 -9.52
CA ILE A 82 -25.95 18.48 -10.75
C ILE A 82 -27.20 17.60 -10.76
N LYS A 83 -27.60 17.01 -9.62
CA LYS A 83 -28.81 16.18 -9.53
C LYS A 83 -30.12 16.97 -9.58
N SER A 84 -30.07 18.26 -9.25
CA SER A 84 -31.23 19.15 -9.31
C SER A 84 -31.48 19.72 -10.71
N TYR A 85 -30.55 19.49 -11.64
CA TYR A 85 -30.61 19.90 -13.04
C TYR A 85 -30.89 18.68 -13.94
#